data_AF-A0A7D3Y261-F1
#
_entry.id   AF-A0A7D3Y261-F1
#
_cell.length_a   1.000
_cell.length_b   1.000
_cell.length_c   1.000
_cell.angle_alpha   90.00
_cell.angle_beta   90.00
_cell.angle_gamma   90.00
#
_symmetry.space_group_name_H-M   'P 1'
#
loop_
_entity.id
_entity.type
_entity.pdbx_description
1 polymer ?
#
loop_
_entity_poly.entity_id
_entity_poly.type
_entity_poly.pdbx_seq_one_letter_code
_entity_poly.pdbx_strand_id
1 'polypeptide(L)'
;MSRPATEDVSVDVLVDEVSDRVDADPESIRRRLDPVTDDGTVTAAAFESTVTDVSQILATAETRVDLATRAHEDATAAADDAPDLDVVEVRRRAFGARLDDLRAEVKALGDDLAAARADPESPMDVYRAAVDLHEVTTGAQDVVRVAHDLETELEAFEAWLSSANRRHDGLVDEVEAAEESAESLAETVDRLRAAEAPDPERRFDAGVQARVLDLVVADLRAEAEDLRAWAERDGVAFPDGVHARLDGLAAEVTASASALADGPEPDDRFAARLDALDAELGTVEPPVAWSRVDGAVAEARAALSTDERDGHRGSVAGTAE
;
A
#
# COMPACT_ATOMS: atom_id res chain seq x y z
N MET A 1 -20.13 -37.04 -28.11
CA MET A 1 -18.82 -36.47 -27.73
C MET A 1 -18.77 -35.11 -28.37
N SER A 2 -18.97 -34.06 -27.57
CA SER A 2 -18.85 -32.68 -28.02
C SER A 2 -17.37 -32.41 -28.32
N ARG A 3 -17.08 -31.81 -29.48
CA ARG A 3 -15.74 -31.32 -29.79
C ARG A 3 -15.40 -30.19 -28.81
N PRO A 4 -14.18 -30.11 -28.27
CA PRO A 4 -13.76 -28.96 -27.49
C PRO A 4 -13.79 -27.71 -28.39
N ALA A 5 -14.16 -26.56 -27.83
CA ALA A 5 -14.30 -25.30 -28.56
C ALA A 5 -12.95 -24.69 -29.00
N THR A 6 -11.84 -25.38 -28.73
CA THR A 6 -10.46 -24.94 -28.99
C THR A 6 -9.86 -25.38 -30.33
N GLU A 7 -10.62 -26.06 -31.20
CA GLU A 7 -10.17 -26.30 -32.58
C GLU A 7 -10.39 -25.03 -33.43
N ASP A 8 -9.37 -24.17 -33.48
CA ASP A 8 -9.15 -23.09 -34.46
C ASP A 8 -10.29 -22.05 -34.58
N VAL A 9 -10.51 -21.26 -33.52
CA VAL A 9 -11.48 -20.15 -33.57
C VAL A 9 -10.77 -18.85 -33.96
N SER A 10 -11.28 -18.19 -35.01
CA SER A 10 -10.79 -16.87 -35.42
C SER A 10 -11.00 -15.83 -34.31
N VAL A 11 -10.00 -14.99 -34.08
CA VAL A 11 -10.07 -13.89 -33.11
C VAL A 11 -11.22 -12.94 -33.41
N ASP A 12 -11.54 -12.67 -34.69
CA ASP A 12 -12.65 -11.77 -35.02
C ASP A 12 -14.01 -12.35 -34.60
N VAL A 13 -14.18 -13.68 -34.67
CA VAL A 13 -15.40 -14.35 -34.18
C VAL A 13 -15.49 -14.28 -32.66
N LEU A 14 -14.37 -14.51 -31.95
CA LEU A 14 -14.31 -14.36 -30.50
C LEU A 14 -14.64 -12.93 -30.07
N VAL A 15 -14.05 -11.94 -30.73
CA VAL A 15 -14.25 -10.53 -30.41
C VAL A 15 -15.71 -10.13 -30.61
N ASP A 16 -16.34 -10.49 -31.72
CA ASP A 16 -17.75 -10.20 -31.96
C ASP A 16 -18.63 -10.83 -30.87
N GLU A 17 -18.40 -12.09 -30.53
CA GLU A 17 -19.18 -12.80 -29.51
C GLU A 17 -18.98 -12.29 -28.07
N VAL A 18 -17.78 -11.83 -27.75
CA VAL A 18 -17.42 -11.33 -26.43
C VAL A 18 -17.89 -9.89 -26.25
N SER A 19 -17.73 -9.04 -27.28
CA SER A 19 -18.09 -7.61 -27.25
C SER A 19 -19.58 -7.39 -26.93
N ASP A 20 -20.45 -8.33 -27.30
CA ASP A 20 -21.89 -8.27 -26.97
C ASP A 20 -22.20 -8.56 -25.48
N ARG A 21 -21.22 -9.07 -24.73
CA ARG A 21 -21.41 -9.62 -23.37
C ARG A 21 -20.55 -8.95 -22.30
N VAL A 22 -19.51 -8.23 -22.71
CA VAL A 22 -18.62 -7.49 -21.80
C VAL A 22 -18.58 -6.02 -22.20
N ASP A 23 -18.49 -5.14 -21.21
CA ASP A 23 -18.32 -3.70 -21.43
C ASP A 23 -16.84 -3.38 -21.70
N ALA A 24 -16.31 -3.93 -22.80
CA ALA A 24 -14.93 -3.71 -23.25
C ALA A 24 -14.90 -3.47 -24.75
N ASP A 25 -14.02 -2.56 -25.19
CA ASP A 25 -13.89 -2.27 -26.61
C ASP A 25 -13.22 -3.45 -27.37
N PRO A 26 -13.55 -3.64 -28.66
CA PRO A 26 -13.01 -4.72 -29.48
C PRO A 26 -11.48 -4.75 -29.60
N GLU A 27 -10.78 -3.62 -29.49
CA GLU A 27 -9.31 -3.61 -29.55
C GLU A 27 -8.72 -4.12 -28.23
N SER A 28 -9.32 -3.76 -27.10
CA SER A 28 -8.92 -4.28 -25.79
C SER A 28 -9.10 -5.79 -25.68
N ILE A 29 -10.20 -6.33 -26.24
CA ILE A 29 -10.43 -7.78 -26.31
C ILE A 29 -9.35 -8.46 -27.16
N ARG A 30 -9.04 -7.91 -28.35
CA ARG A 30 -7.96 -8.43 -29.21
C ARG A 30 -6.62 -8.45 -28.51
N ARG A 31 -6.25 -7.37 -27.82
CA ARG A 31 -5.01 -7.27 -27.05
C ARG A 31 -4.90 -8.33 -25.95
N ARG A 32 -6.02 -8.68 -25.30
CA ARG A 32 -6.05 -9.74 -24.28
C ARG A 32 -5.91 -11.13 -24.88
N LEU A 33 -6.42 -11.35 -26.11
CA LEU A 33 -6.32 -12.63 -26.82
C LEU A 33 -4.99 -12.81 -27.57
N ASP A 34 -4.24 -11.74 -27.83
CA ASP A 34 -2.98 -11.76 -28.59
C ASP A 34 -1.99 -12.84 -28.10
N PRO A 35 -1.75 -13.03 -26.79
CA PRO A 35 -0.79 -14.03 -26.31
C PRO A 35 -1.17 -15.48 -26.63
N VAL A 36 -2.48 -15.76 -26.77
CA VAL A 36 -3.04 -17.11 -27.03
C VAL A 36 -3.42 -17.31 -28.50
N THR A 37 -3.01 -16.38 -29.37
CA THR A 37 -3.36 -16.36 -30.80
C THR A 37 -2.13 -16.69 -31.65
N ASP A 38 -2.33 -17.48 -32.71
CA ASP A 38 -1.38 -17.69 -33.79
C ASP A 38 -2.06 -17.42 -35.15
N ASP A 39 -1.47 -16.57 -35.98
CA ASP A 39 -2.00 -16.14 -37.28
C ASP A 39 -3.50 -15.74 -37.26
N GLY A 40 -3.92 -14.98 -36.24
CA GLY A 40 -5.31 -14.49 -36.10
C GLY A 40 -6.33 -15.55 -35.65
N THR A 41 -5.85 -16.71 -35.21
CA THR A 41 -6.67 -17.82 -34.70
C THR A 41 -6.19 -18.19 -33.30
N VAL A 42 -7.12 -18.37 -32.35
CA VAL A 42 -6.76 -18.95 -31.05
C VAL A 42 -6.53 -20.44 -31.24
N THR A 43 -5.33 -20.89 -30.88
CA THR A 43 -4.92 -22.30 -31.01
C THR A 43 -4.59 -22.90 -29.66
N ALA A 44 -4.86 -24.19 -29.50
CA ALA A 44 -4.47 -24.91 -28.28
C ALA A 44 -2.95 -24.83 -28.02
N ALA A 45 -2.13 -24.85 -29.08
CA ALA A 45 -0.68 -24.74 -28.96
C ALA A 45 -0.22 -23.36 -28.47
N ALA A 46 -0.81 -22.27 -28.99
CA ALA A 46 -0.53 -20.93 -28.50
C ALA A 46 -0.96 -20.78 -27.04
N PHE A 47 -2.15 -21.28 -26.70
CA PHE A 47 -2.66 -21.27 -25.33
C PHE A 47 -1.76 -22.05 -24.36
N GLU A 48 -1.34 -23.28 -24.71
CA GLU A 48 -0.39 -24.07 -23.90
C GLU A 48 0.96 -23.36 -23.74
N SER A 49 1.44 -22.66 -24.78
CA SER A 49 2.65 -21.84 -24.70
C SER A 49 2.48 -20.70 -23.71
N THR A 50 1.37 -19.95 -23.78
CA THR A 50 1.08 -18.86 -22.84
C THR A 50 1.01 -19.40 -21.41
N VAL A 51 0.27 -20.48 -21.16
CA VAL A 51 0.18 -21.10 -19.83
C VAL A 51 1.57 -21.49 -19.31
N THR A 52 2.43 -22.02 -20.18
CA THR A 52 3.81 -22.38 -19.82
C THR A 52 4.63 -21.14 -19.44
N ASP A 53 4.54 -20.06 -20.21
CA ASP A 53 5.24 -18.81 -19.93
C ASP A 53 4.76 -18.19 -18.61
N VAL A 54 3.44 -18.11 -18.39
CA VAL A 54 2.85 -17.62 -17.15
C VAL A 54 3.26 -18.48 -15.95
N SER A 55 3.29 -19.81 -16.12
CA SER A 55 3.77 -20.73 -15.06
C SER A 55 5.23 -20.45 -14.68
N GLN A 56 6.10 -20.11 -15.63
CA GLN A 56 7.50 -19.75 -15.34
C GLN A 56 7.62 -18.42 -14.60
N ILE A 57 6.77 -17.43 -14.95
CA ILE A 57 6.72 -16.15 -14.25
C ILE A 57 6.25 -16.36 -12.81
N LEU A 58 5.19 -17.14 -12.60
CA LEU A 58 4.70 -17.48 -11.25
C LEU A 58 5.75 -18.23 -10.43
N ALA A 59 6.45 -19.21 -11.02
CA ALA A 59 7.55 -19.90 -10.34
C ALA A 59 8.71 -18.97 -9.93
N THR A 60 8.92 -17.89 -10.69
CA THR A 60 9.88 -16.83 -10.33
C THR A 60 9.38 -16.02 -9.14
N ALA A 61 8.09 -15.70 -9.09
CA ALA A 61 7.47 -15.04 -7.94
C ALA A 61 7.55 -15.90 -6.66
N GLU A 62 7.22 -17.19 -6.76
CA GLU A 62 7.40 -18.17 -5.67
C GLU A 62 8.84 -18.18 -5.14
N THR A 63 9.82 -18.24 -6.05
CA THR A 63 11.24 -18.21 -5.67
C THR A 63 11.62 -16.92 -4.94
N ARG A 64 11.05 -15.78 -5.32
CA ARG A 64 11.29 -14.50 -4.64
C ARG A 64 10.67 -14.44 -3.25
N VAL A 65 9.46 -14.96 -3.08
CA VAL A 65 8.82 -15.09 -1.76
C VAL A 65 9.61 -16.06 -0.86
N ASP A 66 10.17 -17.12 -1.42
CA ASP A 66 11.08 -18.03 -0.71
C ASP A 66 12.38 -17.34 -0.25
N LEU A 67 12.94 -16.43 -1.04
CA LEU A 67 14.11 -15.64 -0.64
C LEU A 67 13.77 -14.66 0.48
N ALA A 68 12.68 -13.89 0.34
CA ALA A 68 12.18 -13.01 1.39
C ALA A 68 11.85 -13.78 2.68
N THR A 69 11.35 -15.03 2.57
CA THR A 69 11.14 -15.91 3.71
C THR A 69 12.43 -16.19 4.47
N ARG A 70 13.52 -16.54 3.77
CA ARG A 70 14.82 -16.81 4.40
C ARG A 70 15.39 -15.55 5.06
N ALA A 71 15.32 -14.41 4.37
CA ALA A 71 15.73 -13.12 4.93
C ALA A 71 14.93 -12.78 6.21
N HIS A 72 13.63 -13.10 6.26
CA HIS A 72 12.80 -12.89 7.44
C HIS A 72 13.21 -13.81 8.60
N GLU A 73 13.53 -15.07 8.31
CA GLU A 73 14.05 -16.02 9.29
C GLU A 73 15.39 -15.55 9.87
N ASP A 74 16.32 -15.09 9.03
CA ASP A 74 17.62 -14.57 9.44
C ASP A 74 17.47 -13.30 10.29
N ALA A 75 16.64 -12.34 9.84
CA ALA A 75 16.36 -11.12 10.60
C ALA A 75 15.65 -11.40 11.94
N THR A 76 14.76 -12.40 11.98
CA THR A 76 14.10 -12.83 13.23
C THR A 76 15.11 -13.44 14.19
N ALA A 77 16.02 -14.28 13.70
CA ALA A 77 17.08 -14.85 14.52
C ALA A 77 18.02 -13.76 15.09
N ALA A 78 18.34 -12.74 14.29
CA ALA A 78 19.10 -11.57 14.76
C ALA A 78 18.33 -10.76 15.82
N ALA A 79 17.00 -10.64 15.66
CA ALA A 79 16.16 -9.95 16.64
C ALA A 79 16.07 -10.69 17.97
N ASP A 80 16.17 -12.02 17.98
CA ASP A 80 16.17 -12.82 19.21
C ASP A 80 17.41 -12.56 20.10
N ASP A 81 18.51 -12.05 19.51
CA ASP A 81 19.71 -11.61 20.24
C ASP A 81 19.62 -10.16 20.76
N ALA A 82 18.62 -9.40 20.31
CA ALA A 82 18.40 -8.01 20.72
C ALA A 82 17.71 -7.92 22.10
N PRO A 83 17.77 -6.75 22.78
CA PRO A 83 16.94 -6.49 23.94
C PRO A 83 15.45 -6.56 23.59
N ASP A 84 14.65 -6.96 24.58
CA ASP A 84 13.18 -6.94 24.51
C ASP A 84 12.70 -5.49 24.50
N LEU A 85 12.44 -4.97 23.29
CA LEU A 85 12.05 -3.58 23.02
C LEU A 85 10.84 -3.58 22.08
N ASP A 86 9.88 -2.73 22.38
CA ASP A 86 8.61 -2.69 21.65
C ASP A 86 8.85 -2.30 20.18
N VAL A 87 9.80 -1.39 19.91
CA VAL A 87 10.17 -0.99 18.52
C VAL A 87 10.65 -2.17 17.67
N VAL A 88 11.38 -3.12 18.27
CA VAL A 88 11.88 -4.32 17.58
C VAL A 88 10.73 -5.27 17.29
N GLU A 89 9.84 -5.49 18.26
CA GLU A 89 8.70 -6.38 18.12
C GLU A 89 7.71 -5.88 17.06
N VAL A 90 7.38 -4.59 17.07
CA VAL A 90 6.45 -3.99 16.11
C VAL A 90 6.98 -4.12 14.68
N ARG A 91 8.26 -3.82 14.44
CA ARG A 91 8.89 -3.98 13.12
C ARG A 91 8.89 -5.45 12.68
N ARG A 92 9.27 -6.39 13.56
CA ARG A 92 9.25 -7.83 13.27
C ARG A 92 7.85 -8.32 12.88
N ARG A 93 6.83 -7.90 13.63
CA ARG A 93 5.43 -8.27 13.34
C ARG A 93 4.96 -7.72 12.00
N ALA A 94 5.35 -6.49 11.65
CA ALA A 94 5.00 -5.87 10.38
C ALA A 94 5.61 -6.63 9.18
N PHE A 95 6.88 -7.04 9.27
CA PHE A 95 7.50 -7.87 8.24
C PHE A 95 6.84 -9.24 8.11
N GLY A 96 6.51 -9.88 9.23
CA GLY A 96 5.78 -11.16 9.22
C GLY A 96 4.42 -11.06 8.52
N ALA A 97 3.64 -10.02 8.82
CA ALA A 97 2.35 -9.80 8.17
C ALA A 97 2.49 -9.60 6.66
N ARG A 98 3.43 -8.76 6.20
CA ARG A 98 3.70 -8.53 4.77
C ARG A 98 4.12 -9.81 4.04
N LEU A 99 4.93 -10.65 4.70
CA LEU A 99 5.34 -11.94 4.14
C LEU A 99 4.17 -12.93 4.04
N ASP A 100 3.30 -12.96 5.03
CA ASP A 100 2.09 -13.79 5.01
C ASP A 100 1.12 -13.34 3.89
N ASP A 101 0.98 -12.03 3.68
CA ASP A 101 0.20 -11.47 2.57
C ASP A 101 0.77 -11.89 1.21
N LEU A 102 2.10 -11.78 1.01
CA LEU A 102 2.76 -12.23 -0.23
C LEU A 102 2.57 -13.72 -0.50
N ARG A 103 2.65 -14.56 0.54
CA ARG A 103 2.41 -16.01 0.42
C ARG A 103 0.96 -16.30 0.04
N ALA A 104 0.02 -15.57 0.63
CA ALA A 104 -1.40 -15.70 0.30
C ALA A 104 -1.67 -15.29 -1.15
N GLU A 105 -1.05 -14.20 -1.61
CA GLU A 105 -1.15 -13.72 -3.00
C GLU A 105 -0.59 -14.74 -3.99
N VAL A 106 0.64 -15.22 -3.80
CA VAL A 106 1.23 -16.28 -4.66
C VAL A 106 0.34 -17.50 -4.76
N LYS A 107 -0.21 -17.95 -3.62
CA LYS A 107 -1.14 -19.08 -3.61
C LYS A 107 -2.39 -18.79 -4.43
N ALA A 108 -2.99 -17.59 -4.29
CA ALA A 108 -4.16 -17.20 -5.06
C ALA A 108 -3.85 -17.18 -6.56
N LEU A 109 -2.71 -16.60 -6.98
CA LEU A 109 -2.27 -16.60 -8.37
C LEU A 109 -2.06 -18.02 -8.93
N GLY A 110 -1.57 -18.96 -8.10
CA GLY A 110 -1.47 -20.37 -8.46
C GLY A 110 -2.83 -21.05 -8.64
N ASP A 111 -3.80 -20.74 -7.77
CA ASP A 111 -5.18 -21.21 -7.89
C ASP A 111 -5.84 -20.64 -9.17
N ASP A 112 -5.62 -19.37 -9.51
CA ASP A 112 -6.11 -18.72 -10.72
C ASP A 112 -5.48 -19.28 -12.00
N LEU A 113 -4.16 -19.53 -11.99
CA LEU A 113 -3.47 -20.18 -13.11
C LEU A 113 -3.99 -21.60 -13.35
N ALA A 114 -4.27 -22.35 -12.28
CA ALA A 114 -4.84 -23.68 -12.38
C ALA A 114 -6.26 -23.65 -12.97
N ALA A 115 -7.06 -22.64 -12.63
CA ALA A 115 -8.38 -22.43 -13.22
C ALA A 115 -8.29 -22.06 -14.71
N ALA A 116 -7.39 -21.15 -15.08
CA ALA A 116 -7.20 -20.72 -16.47
C ALA A 116 -6.71 -21.85 -17.39
N ARG A 117 -6.04 -22.87 -16.84
CA ARG A 117 -5.62 -24.07 -17.59
C ARG A 117 -6.77 -25.02 -17.94
N ALA A 118 -7.94 -24.88 -17.34
CA ALA A 118 -9.07 -25.76 -17.64
C ALA A 118 -9.50 -25.63 -19.10
N ASP A 119 -9.90 -26.75 -19.72
CA ASP A 119 -10.32 -26.77 -21.13
C ASP A 119 -11.52 -25.83 -21.35
N PRO A 120 -11.41 -24.77 -22.17
CA PRO A 120 -12.51 -23.83 -22.36
C PRO A 120 -13.59 -24.44 -23.27
N GLU A 121 -14.86 -24.33 -22.84
CA GLU A 121 -16.02 -24.90 -23.54
C GLU A 121 -16.74 -23.88 -24.43
N SER A 122 -16.40 -22.59 -24.31
CA SER A 122 -17.01 -21.50 -25.08
C SER A 122 -16.04 -20.35 -25.40
N PRO A 123 -16.35 -19.51 -26.41
CA PRO A 123 -15.66 -18.24 -26.68
C PRO A 123 -15.44 -17.34 -25.46
N MET A 124 -16.44 -17.26 -24.57
CA MET A 124 -16.35 -16.50 -23.33
C MET A 124 -15.35 -17.12 -22.35
N ASP A 125 -15.23 -18.45 -22.31
CA ASP A 125 -14.28 -19.13 -21.43
C ASP A 125 -12.85 -18.94 -21.93
N VAL A 126 -12.62 -18.94 -23.24
CA VAL A 126 -11.33 -18.59 -23.85
C VAL A 126 -10.92 -17.16 -23.47
N TYR A 127 -11.84 -16.21 -23.61
CA TYR A 127 -11.57 -14.81 -23.25
C TYR A 127 -11.28 -14.66 -21.76
N ARG A 128 -12.07 -15.28 -20.88
CA ARG A 128 -11.84 -15.25 -19.44
C ARG A 128 -10.49 -15.85 -19.08
N ALA A 129 -10.16 -17.01 -19.62
CA ALA A 129 -8.87 -17.63 -19.34
C ALA A 129 -7.69 -16.76 -19.83
N ALA A 130 -7.83 -16.07 -20.96
CA ALA A 130 -6.82 -15.11 -21.42
C ALA A 130 -6.71 -13.88 -20.50
N VAL A 131 -7.83 -13.41 -19.93
CA VAL A 131 -7.83 -12.36 -18.91
C VAL A 131 -7.15 -12.85 -17.63
N ASP A 132 -7.51 -14.03 -17.13
CA ASP A 132 -6.95 -14.63 -15.93
C ASP A 132 -5.43 -14.83 -16.08
N LEU A 133 -4.96 -15.34 -17.23
CA LEU A 133 -3.53 -15.48 -17.52
C LEU A 133 -2.78 -14.14 -17.50
N HIS A 134 -3.41 -13.08 -18.01
CA HIS A 134 -2.82 -11.75 -17.94
C HIS A 134 -2.76 -11.22 -16.51
N GLU A 135 -3.84 -11.40 -15.74
CA GLU A 135 -3.91 -10.98 -14.33
C GLU A 135 -2.87 -11.73 -13.48
N VAL A 136 -2.74 -13.05 -13.68
CA VAL A 136 -1.69 -13.87 -13.05
C VAL A 136 -0.31 -13.36 -13.42
N THR A 137 -0.07 -13.00 -14.68
CA THR A 137 1.22 -12.44 -15.12
C THR A 137 1.54 -11.14 -14.40
N THR A 138 0.59 -10.19 -14.36
CA THR A 138 0.79 -8.88 -13.72
C THR A 138 0.93 -9.02 -12.21
N GLY A 139 0.11 -9.87 -11.57
CA GLY A 139 0.19 -10.13 -10.13
C GLY A 139 1.52 -10.78 -9.76
N ALA A 140 1.97 -11.79 -10.51
CA ALA A 140 3.26 -12.45 -10.25
C ALA A 140 4.44 -11.48 -10.40
N GLN A 141 4.39 -10.55 -11.37
CA GLN A 141 5.42 -9.51 -11.52
C GLN A 141 5.42 -8.52 -10.34
N ASP A 142 4.25 -8.16 -9.83
CA ASP A 142 4.16 -7.26 -8.68
C ASP A 142 4.63 -7.96 -7.40
N VAL A 143 4.28 -9.22 -7.19
CA VAL A 143 4.85 -10.07 -6.13
C VAL A 143 6.36 -10.11 -6.21
N VAL A 144 6.96 -10.32 -7.40
CA VAL A 144 8.43 -10.32 -7.56
C VAL A 144 9.05 -9.02 -7.05
N ARG A 145 8.45 -7.88 -7.40
CA ARG A 145 8.92 -6.56 -6.98
C ARG A 145 8.78 -6.40 -5.46
N VAL A 146 7.58 -6.61 -4.92
CA VAL A 146 7.30 -6.42 -3.49
C VAL A 146 8.12 -7.37 -2.61
N ALA A 147 8.31 -8.63 -3.04
CA ALA A 147 9.14 -9.59 -2.32
C ALA A 147 10.63 -9.18 -2.31
N HIS A 148 11.14 -8.60 -3.40
CA HIS A 148 12.51 -8.09 -3.45
C HIS A 148 12.71 -6.83 -2.60
N ASP A 149 11.72 -5.92 -2.62
CA ASP A 149 11.72 -4.75 -1.75
C ASP A 149 11.73 -5.19 -0.28
N LEU A 150 10.88 -6.17 0.09
CA LEU A 150 10.84 -6.76 1.42
C LEU A 150 12.16 -7.45 1.82
N GLU A 151 12.79 -8.21 0.92
CA GLU A 151 14.11 -8.81 1.14
C GLU A 151 15.16 -7.73 1.49
N THR A 152 15.19 -6.63 0.74
CA THR A 152 16.11 -5.52 0.97
C THR A 152 15.85 -4.82 2.31
N GLU A 153 14.58 -4.63 2.67
CA GLU A 153 14.19 -4.05 3.96
C GLU A 153 14.58 -4.94 5.14
N LEU A 154 14.44 -6.26 5.01
CA LEU A 154 14.84 -7.24 6.02
C LEU A 154 16.35 -7.24 6.25
N GLU A 155 17.16 -7.19 5.18
CA GLU A 155 18.61 -7.03 5.27
C GLU A 155 19.00 -5.71 5.95
N ALA A 156 18.28 -4.62 5.65
CA ALA A 156 18.48 -3.33 6.30
C ALA A 156 18.14 -3.38 7.80
N PHE A 157 17.06 -4.09 8.17
CA PHE A 157 16.67 -4.30 9.55
C PHE A 157 17.69 -5.15 10.32
N GLU A 158 18.22 -6.23 9.74
CA GLU A 158 19.29 -7.02 10.35
C GLU A 158 20.56 -6.17 10.59
N ALA A 159 20.92 -5.34 9.61
CA ALA A 159 22.03 -4.42 9.74
C ALA A 159 21.79 -3.33 10.81
N TRP A 160 20.54 -2.88 10.96
CA TRP A 160 20.11 -1.96 12.00
C TRP A 160 20.23 -2.61 13.39
N LEU A 161 19.76 -3.84 13.57
CA LEU A 161 19.87 -4.59 14.83
C LEU A 161 21.34 -4.72 15.28
N SER A 162 22.22 -5.05 14.34
CA SER A 162 23.63 -5.34 14.61
C SER A 162 24.54 -4.12 14.80
N SER A 163 24.06 -2.89 14.52
CA SER A 163 24.91 -1.69 14.53
C SER A 163 24.24 -0.51 15.23
N ALA A 164 24.76 -0.14 16.41
CA ALA A 164 24.30 1.05 17.12
C ALA A 164 24.37 2.33 16.27
N ASN A 165 25.42 2.50 15.45
CA ASN A 165 25.51 3.64 14.54
C ASN A 165 24.38 3.65 13.52
N ARG A 166 24.01 2.50 12.94
CA ARG A 166 22.88 2.44 12.01
C ARG A 166 21.55 2.76 12.69
N ARG A 167 21.38 2.36 13.96
CA ARG A 167 20.19 2.73 14.73
C ARG A 167 20.11 4.22 14.96
N HIS A 168 21.23 4.82 15.34
CA HIS A 168 21.32 6.25 15.57
C HIS A 168 21.13 7.07 14.30
N ASP A 169 21.82 6.70 13.21
CA ASP A 169 21.70 7.37 11.91
C ASP A 169 20.25 7.28 11.42
N GLY A 170 19.62 6.10 11.50
CA GLY A 170 18.21 5.92 11.14
C GLY A 170 17.25 6.81 11.94
N LEU A 171 17.39 6.87 13.26
CA LEU A 171 16.58 7.76 14.10
C LEU A 171 16.77 9.24 13.74
N VAL A 172 18.00 9.65 13.45
CA VAL A 172 18.32 11.04 13.06
C VAL A 172 17.70 11.37 11.71
N ASP A 173 17.82 10.48 10.73
CA ASP A 173 17.24 10.63 9.40
C ASP A 173 15.71 10.73 9.47
N GLU A 174 15.06 9.92 10.32
CA GLU A 174 13.60 9.98 10.53
C GLU A 174 13.15 11.29 11.20
N VAL A 175 13.92 11.79 12.18
CA VAL A 175 13.66 13.11 12.79
C VAL A 175 13.79 14.22 11.75
N GLU A 176 14.82 14.17 10.89
CA GLU A 176 15.01 15.13 9.79
C GLU A 176 13.83 15.11 8.81
N ALA A 177 13.40 13.92 8.38
CA ALA A 177 12.25 13.78 7.49
C ALA A 177 10.94 14.31 8.12
N ALA A 178 10.76 14.13 9.43
CA ALA A 178 9.61 14.65 10.15
C ALA A 178 9.65 16.17 10.30
N GLU A 179 10.83 16.76 10.54
CA GLU A 179 11.05 18.22 10.54
C GLU A 179 10.73 18.83 9.17
N GLU A 180 11.22 18.25 8.06
CA GLU A 180 10.89 18.70 6.70
C GLU A 180 9.37 18.62 6.41
N SER A 181 8.73 17.56 6.90
CA SER A 181 7.28 17.38 6.75
C SER A 181 6.46 18.40 7.55
N ALA A 182 6.94 18.77 8.75
CA ALA A 182 6.33 19.80 9.58
C ALA A 182 6.50 21.20 8.99
N GLU A 183 7.68 21.51 8.43
CA GLU A 183 7.92 22.77 7.71
C GLU A 183 6.97 22.89 6.50
N SER A 184 6.84 21.81 5.71
CA SER A 184 5.91 21.78 4.58
C SER A 184 4.43 21.97 4.98
N LEU A 185 4.04 21.41 6.14
CA LEU A 185 2.73 21.63 6.72
C LEU A 185 2.56 23.09 7.14
N ALA A 186 3.53 23.66 7.85
CA ALA A 186 3.50 25.05 8.31
C ALA A 186 3.36 26.03 7.13
N GLU A 187 4.12 25.83 6.06
CA GLU A 187 3.97 26.61 4.81
C GLU A 187 2.57 26.48 4.20
N THR A 188 1.99 25.28 4.26
CA THR A 188 0.64 25.02 3.75
C THR A 188 -0.41 25.74 4.59
N VAL A 189 -0.27 25.72 5.91
CA VAL A 189 -1.14 26.44 6.84
C VAL A 189 -1.04 27.95 6.65
N ASP A 190 0.16 28.49 6.46
CA ASP A 190 0.35 29.93 6.20
C ASP A 190 -0.29 30.35 4.87
N ARG A 191 -0.15 29.53 3.81
CA ARG A 191 -0.85 29.76 2.54
C ARG A 191 -2.37 29.74 2.70
N LEU A 192 -2.91 28.82 3.49
CA LEU A 192 -4.36 28.74 3.77
C LEU A 192 -4.85 29.97 4.54
N ARG A 193 -4.09 30.45 5.53
CA ARG A 193 -4.44 31.64 6.32
C ARG A 193 -4.40 32.95 5.52
N ALA A 194 -3.49 33.04 4.56
CA ALA A 194 -3.36 34.21 3.70
C ALA A 194 -4.46 34.28 2.62
N ALA A 195 -5.18 33.19 2.35
CA ALA A 195 -6.23 33.14 1.34
C ALA A 195 -7.54 33.76 1.83
N GLU A 196 -8.17 34.59 1.01
CA GLU A 196 -9.50 35.18 1.31
C GLU A 196 -10.62 34.11 1.33
N ALA A 197 -10.45 33.06 0.51
CA ALA A 197 -11.34 31.92 0.42
C ALA A 197 -10.48 30.63 0.34
N PRO A 198 -10.06 30.08 1.48
CA PRO A 198 -9.22 28.88 1.49
C PRO A 198 -9.99 27.67 0.94
N ASP A 199 -9.30 26.83 0.19
CA ASP A 199 -9.81 25.56 -0.33
C ASP A 199 -10.12 24.60 0.85
N PRO A 200 -11.39 24.20 1.04
CA PRO A 200 -11.78 23.31 2.15
C PRO A 200 -11.08 21.95 2.13
N GLU A 201 -10.84 21.38 0.94
CA GLU A 201 -10.18 20.06 0.82
C GLU A 201 -8.72 20.14 1.25
N ARG A 202 -8.00 21.18 0.79
CA ARG A 202 -6.62 21.42 1.23
C ARG A 202 -6.51 21.66 2.73
N ARG A 203 -7.49 22.34 3.31
CA ARG A 203 -7.56 22.58 4.76
C ARG A 203 -7.82 21.28 5.52
N PHE A 204 -8.69 20.42 4.99
CA PHE A 204 -8.90 19.08 5.53
C PHE A 204 -7.62 18.24 5.46
N ASP A 205 -6.95 18.18 4.31
CA ASP A 205 -5.70 17.43 4.16
C ASP A 205 -4.59 17.93 5.10
N ALA A 206 -4.46 19.25 5.28
CA ALA A 206 -3.54 19.82 6.27
C ALA A 206 -3.92 19.40 7.70
N GLY A 207 -5.23 19.31 8.00
CA GLY A 207 -5.74 18.80 9.28
C GLY A 207 -5.42 17.32 9.51
N VAL A 208 -5.49 16.48 8.46
CA VAL A 208 -5.07 15.08 8.51
C VAL A 208 -3.57 14.98 8.72
N GLN A 209 -2.77 15.73 7.94
CA GLN A 209 -1.32 15.74 8.04
C GLN A 209 -0.83 16.17 9.43
N ALA A 210 -1.45 17.19 10.04
CA ALA A 210 -1.12 17.62 11.40
C ALA A 210 -1.32 16.50 12.44
N ARG A 211 -2.41 15.72 12.33
CA ARG A 211 -2.70 14.60 13.22
C ARG A 211 -1.72 13.44 13.04
N VAL A 212 -1.40 13.12 11.79
CA VAL A 212 -0.40 12.10 11.47
C VAL A 212 0.97 12.51 12.01
N LEU A 213 1.39 13.77 11.83
CA LEU A 213 2.66 14.26 12.36
C LEU A 213 2.72 14.28 13.89
N ASP A 214 1.62 14.56 14.58
CA ASP A 214 1.56 14.45 16.04
C ASP A 214 1.83 13.00 16.50
N LEU A 215 1.26 12.02 15.79
CA LEU A 215 1.52 10.61 16.03
C LEU A 215 2.96 10.21 15.67
N VAL A 216 3.53 10.71 14.57
CA VAL A 216 4.94 10.51 14.20
C VAL A 216 5.85 11.01 15.34
N VAL A 217 5.59 12.18 15.89
CA VAL A 217 6.36 12.73 17.02
C VAL A 217 6.27 11.84 18.25
N ALA A 218 5.07 11.32 18.56
CA ALA A 218 4.89 10.40 19.68
C ALA A 218 5.66 9.07 19.46
N ASP A 219 5.63 8.54 18.23
CA ASP A 219 6.34 7.32 17.84
C ASP A 219 7.86 7.49 17.96
N LEU A 220 8.41 8.56 17.38
CA LEU A 220 9.84 8.88 17.44
C LEU A 220 10.34 9.11 18.87
N ARG A 221 9.49 9.63 19.75
CA ARG A 221 9.83 9.76 21.18
C ARG A 221 9.96 8.40 21.85
N ALA A 222 9.02 7.50 21.60
CA ALA A 222 9.08 6.13 22.13
C ALA A 222 10.31 5.39 21.59
N GLU A 223 10.58 5.47 20.27
CA GLU A 223 11.76 4.86 19.67
C GLU A 223 13.07 5.46 20.24
N ALA A 224 13.14 6.78 20.42
CA ALA A 224 14.30 7.42 21.03
C ALA A 224 14.54 6.95 22.47
N GLU A 225 13.48 6.71 23.26
CA GLU A 225 13.58 6.16 24.61
C GLU A 225 14.10 4.72 24.60
N ASP A 226 13.55 3.86 23.74
CA ASP A 226 13.98 2.47 23.57
C ASP A 226 15.45 2.38 23.14
N LEU A 227 15.83 3.15 22.12
CA LEU A 227 17.19 3.16 21.59
C LEU A 227 18.19 3.74 22.57
N ARG A 228 17.79 4.72 23.37
CA ARG A 228 18.62 5.23 24.48
C ARG A 228 18.83 4.14 25.53
N ALA A 229 17.78 3.44 25.95
CA ALA A 229 17.89 2.35 26.91
C ALA A 229 18.80 1.22 26.39
N TRP A 230 18.71 0.91 25.09
CA TRP A 230 19.62 -0.03 24.44
C TRP A 230 21.07 0.48 24.45
N ALA A 231 21.32 1.73 24.06
CA ALA A 231 22.65 2.32 24.05
C ALA A 231 23.30 2.30 25.46
N GLU A 232 22.52 2.63 26.50
CA GLU A 232 22.96 2.58 27.90
C GLU A 232 23.33 1.15 28.33
N ARG A 233 22.56 0.13 27.92
CA ARG A 233 22.87 -1.28 28.17
C ARG A 233 24.17 -1.72 27.51
N ASP A 234 24.39 -1.32 26.26
CA ASP A 234 25.57 -1.70 25.47
C ASP A 234 26.81 -0.86 25.81
N GLY A 235 26.66 0.18 26.65
CA GLY A 235 27.73 1.09 27.02
C GLY A 235 28.22 1.97 25.86
N VAL A 236 27.35 2.23 24.88
CA VAL A 236 27.61 3.09 23.72
C VAL A 236 26.94 4.44 23.90
N ALA A 237 27.47 5.48 23.25
CA ALA A 237 26.90 6.82 23.33
C ALA A 237 25.62 6.92 22.49
N PHE A 238 24.57 7.52 23.05
CA PHE A 238 23.36 7.90 22.34
C PHE A 238 23.50 9.33 21.78
N PRO A 239 22.93 9.66 20.60
CA PRO A 239 23.03 10.99 20.01
C PRO A 239 22.49 12.10 20.91
N ASP A 240 23.28 13.15 21.09
CA ASP A 240 22.85 14.33 21.85
C ASP A 240 21.82 15.14 21.05
N GLY A 241 20.89 15.78 21.76
CA GLY A 241 19.97 16.77 21.18
C GLY A 241 18.72 16.19 20.50
N VAL A 242 18.61 14.88 20.30
CA VAL A 242 17.41 14.23 19.70
C VAL A 242 16.12 14.64 20.42
N HIS A 243 16.08 14.54 21.75
CA HIS A 243 14.88 14.94 22.51
C HIS A 243 14.52 16.43 22.33
N ALA A 244 15.53 17.31 22.27
CA ALA A 244 15.29 18.74 22.07
C ALA A 244 14.74 19.05 20.67
N ARG A 245 15.19 18.30 19.66
CA ARG A 245 14.65 18.37 18.29
C ARG A 245 13.20 17.90 18.25
N LEU A 246 12.90 16.74 18.85
CA LEU A 246 11.54 16.22 18.96
C LEU A 246 10.60 17.18 19.73
N ASP A 247 11.08 17.88 20.75
CA ASP A 247 10.31 18.92 21.43
C ASP A 247 10.03 20.15 20.54
N GLY A 248 11.01 20.54 19.72
CA GLY A 248 10.84 21.59 18.71
C GLY A 248 9.81 21.20 17.66
N LEU A 249 9.94 20.00 17.10
CA LEU A 249 9.02 19.42 16.14
C LEU A 249 7.58 19.34 16.69
N ALA A 250 7.42 18.84 17.92
CA ALA A 250 6.12 18.79 18.60
C ALA A 250 5.47 20.18 18.72
N ALA A 251 6.26 21.19 19.06
CA ALA A 251 5.78 22.56 19.19
C ALA A 251 5.34 23.14 17.84
N GLU A 252 6.07 22.84 16.76
CA GLU A 252 5.72 23.26 15.40
C GLU A 252 4.44 22.61 14.88
N VAL A 253 4.30 21.30 15.07
CA VAL A 253 3.08 20.56 14.73
C VAL A 253 1.89 21.11 15.52
N THR A 254 2.05 21.34 16.82
CA THR A 254 1.01 21.94 17.69
C THR A 254 0.63 23.34 17.22
N ALA A 255 1.61 24.16 16.81
CA ALA A 255 1.36 25.49 16.29
C ALA A 255 0.56 25.44 14.99
N SER A 256 0.90 24.52 14.07
CA SER A 256 0.18 24.30 12.81
C SER A 256 -1.25 23.78 13.03
N ALA A 257 -1.45 22.87 13.99
CA ALA A 257 -2.77 22.37 14.35
C ALA A 257 -3.65 23.46 14.97
N SER A 258 -3.11 24.23 15.92
CA SER A 258 -3.79 25.40 16.52
C SER A 258 -4.14 26.43 15.46
N ALA A 259 -3.23 26.63 14.51
CA ALA A 259 -3.38 27.54 13.41
C ALA A 259 -4.51 27.18 12.44
N LEU A 260 -4.70 25.89 12.21
CA LEU A 260 -5.84 25.37 11.48
C LEU A 260 -7.11 25.58 12.29
N ALA A 261 -7.12 25.27 13.59
CA ALA A 261 -8.30 25.42 14.45
C ALA A 261 -8.80 26.87 14.58
N ASP A 262 -7.90 27.86 14.57
CA ASP A 262 -8.25 29.30 14.66
C ASP A 262 -8.93 29.86 13.39
N GLY A 263 -8.89 29.13 12.27
CA GLY A 263 -9.51 29.56 11.03
C GLY A 263 -11.03 29.33 10.97
N PRO A 264 -11.67 29.51 9.81
CA PRO A 264 -13.10 29.25 9.66
C PRO A 264 -13.46 27.80 10.01
N GLU A 265 -14.61 27.62 10.63
CA GLU A 265 -15.14 26.30 10.98
C GLU A 265 -15.32 25.47 9.70
N PRO A 266 -14.78 24.23 9.66
CA PRO A 266 -14.92 23.37 8.49
C PRO A 266 -16.39 22.99 8.29
N ASP A 267 -16.77 22.69 7.04
CA ASP A 267 -18.10 22.13 6.76
C ASP A 267 -18.32 20.85 7.58
N ASP A 268 -19.57 20.60 8.01
CA ASP A 268 -19.95 19.46 8.86
C ASP A 268 -19.38 18.12 8.37
N ARG A 269 -19.32 17.93 7.03
CA ARG A 269 -18.76 16.72 6.43
C ARG A 269 -17.27 16.54 6.74
N PHE A 270 -16.47 17.61 6.71
CA PHE A 270 -15.04 17.54 7.00
C PHE A 270 -14.79 17.45 8.51
N ALA A 271 -15.57 18.19 9.30
CA ALA A 271 -15.53 18.14 10.76
C ALA A 271 -15.74 16.70 11.27
N ALA A 272 -16.83 16.05 10.84
CA ALA A 272 -17.16 14.69 11.24
C ALA A 272 -16.08 13.65 10.85
N ARG A 273 -15.38 13.87 9.73
CA ARG A 273 -14.29 12.99 9.29
C ARG A 273 -13.03 13.16 10.13
N LEU A 274 -12.70 14.39 10.48
CA LEU A 274 -11.59 14.68 11.38
C LEU A 274 -11.88 14.13 12.78
N ASP A 275 -13.11 14.26 13.28
CA ASP A 275 -13.52 13.67 14.57
C ASP A 275 -13.43 12.13 14.56
N ALA A 276 -13.86 11.49 13.46
CA ALA A 276 -13.73 10.04 13.30
C ALA A 276 -12.26 9.60 13.25
N LEU A 277 -11.44 10.34 12.51
CA LEU A 277 -9.99 10.10 12.46
C LEU A 277 -9.35 10.28 13.85
N ASP A 278 -9.71 11.33 14.58
CA ASP A 278 -9.22 11.56 15.95
C ASP A 278 -9.60 10.42 16.90
N ALA A 279 -10.81 9.88 16.77
CA ALA A 279 -11.24 8.72 17.55
C ALA A 279 -10.42 7.47 17.22
N GLU A 280 -10.13 7.21 15.95
CA GLU A 280 -9.31 6.06 15.54
C GLU A 280 -7.84 6.23 15.96
N LEU A 281 -7.22 7.37 15.64
CA LEU A 281 -5.83 7.65 15.98
C LEU A 281 -5.60 7.72 17.49
N GLY A 282 -6.59 8.19 18.27
CA GLY A 282 -6.52 8.21 19.73
C GLY A 282 -6.46 6.84 20.41
N THR A 283 -6.65 5.75 19.64
CA THR A 283 -6.48 4.36 20.11
C THR A 283 -5.19 3.71 19.62
N VAL A 284 -4.32 4.47 18.96
CA VAL A 284 -3.01 4.04 18.50
C VAL A 284 -1.97 4.50 19.51
N GLU A 285 -1.24 3.56 20.09
CA GLU A 285 -0.14 3.82 21.01
C GLU A 285 1.20 3.53 20.31
N PRO A 286 2.26 4.32 20.57
CA PRO A 286 3.62 3.96 20.18
C PRO A 286 4.11 2.65 20.82
N PRO A 287 4.96 1.86 20.15
CA PRO A 287 5.39 2.03 18.77
C PRO A 287 4.28 1.75 17.76
N VAL A 288 4.17 2.60 16.75
CA VAL A 288 3.01 2.68 15.86
C VAL A 288 3.05 1.60 14.79
N ALA A 289 1.95 0.84 14.69
CA ALA A 289 1.69 -0.01 13.54
C ALA A 289 1.11 0.81 12.38
N TRP A 290 1.99 1.41 11.57
CA TRP A 290 1.64 2.38 10.52
C TRP A 290 0.56 1.91 9.52
N SER A 291 0.46 0.61 9.24
CA SER A 291 -0.61 0.07 8.38
C SER A 291 -2.03 0.38 8.89
N ARG A 292 -2.21 0.50 10.22
CA ARG A 292 -3.48 0.89 10.83
C ARG A 292 -3.78 2.37 10.59
N VAL A 293 -2.75 3.22 10.69
CA VAL A 293 -2.86 4.66 10.45
C VAL A 293 -3.18 4.92 8.98
N ASP A 294 -2.51 4.24 8.05
CA ASP A 294 -2.78 4.34 6.61
C ASP A 294 -4.23 3.96 6.28
N GLY A 295 -4.75 2.89 6.90
CA GLY A 295 -6.15 2.49 6.77
C GLY A 295 -7.12 3.57 7.26
N ALA A 296 -6.88 4.15 8.44
CA ALA A 296 -7.71 5.21 9.00
C ALA A 296 -7.68 6.49 8.15
N VAL A 297 -6.50 6.88 7.65
CA VAL A 297 -6.33 8.04 6.76
C VAL A 297 -7.02 7.80 5.41
N ALA A 298 -6.86 6.60 4.84
CA ALA A 298 -7.51 6.24 3.58
C ALA A 298 -9.03 6.25 3.71
N GLU A 299 -9.58 5.73 4.82
CA GLU A 299 -11.01 5.76 5.10
C GLU A 299 -11.54 7.19 5.25
N ALA A 300 -10.83 8.04 6.00
CA ALA A 300 -11.20 9.45 6.17
C ALA A 300 -11.30 10.18 4.82
N ARG A 301 -10.38 9.88 3.87
CA ARG A 301 -10.35 10.47 2.52
C ARG A 301 -11.38 9.85 1.57
N ALA A 302 -11.48 8.52 1.49
CA ALA A 302 -12.37 7.83 0.55
C ALA A 302 -13.84 8.18 0.75
N ALA A 303 -14.21 8.47 1.99
CA ALA A 303 -15.56 8.77 2.34
C ALA A 303 -16.01 10.20 1.94
N LEU A 304 -15.07 11.07 1.55
CA LEU A 304 -15.37 12.32 0.84
C LEU A 304 -15.80 12.05 -0.61
N SER A 305 -15.07 11.19 -1.32
CA SER A 305 -15.36 10.82 -2.72
C SER A 305 -16.67 10.03 -2.88
N THR A 306 -17.23 9.51 -1.79
CA THR A 306 -18.52 8.80 -1.80
C THR A 306 -19.68 9.76 -1.57
N ASP A 307 -19.53 10.72 -0.65
CA ASP A 307 -20.54 11.74 -0.36
C ASP A 307 -20.79 12.69 -1.56
N GLU A 308 -19.75 12.99 -2.34
CA GLU A 308 -19.88 13.73 -3.60
C GLU A 308 -20.73 12.99 -4.65
N ARG A 309 -20.64 11.65 -4.69
CA ARG A 309 -21.41 10.82 -5.62
C ARG A 309 -22.88 10.72 -5.22
N ASP A 310 -23.19 10.76 -3.93
CA ASP A 310 -24.56 10.71 -3.41
C ASP A 310 -25.23 12.09 -3.44
N GLY A 311 -24.49 13.17 -3.17
CA GLY A 311 -24.97 14.56 -3.33
C GLY A 311 -25.35 14.91 -4.77
N HIS A 312 -24.61 14.37 -5.76
CA HIS A 312 -24.94 14.58 -7.18
C HIS A 312 -26.21 13.84 -7.63
N ARG A 313 -26.56 12.69 -7.02
CA ARG A 313 -27.84 12.01 -7.28
C ARG A 313 -29.03 12.70 -6.64
N GLY A 314 -28.84 13.39 -5.51
CA GLY A 314 -29.90 14.12 -4.81
C GLY A 314 -30.38 15.38 -5.54
N SER A 315 -29.56 15.99 -6.39
CA SER A 315 -29.87 17.27 -7.04
C SER A 315 -30.67 17.17 -8.35
N VAL A 316 -30.90 15.98 -8.92
CA VAL A 316 -31.59 15.80 -10.22
C VAL A 316 -33.11 15.55 -10.06
N ALA A 317 -33.63 15.46 -8.83
CA ALA A 317 -35.03 15.12 -8.57
C ALA A 317 -35.99 16.30 -8.36
N GLY A 318 -35.64 17.53 -8.78
CA GLY A 318 -36.37 18.74 -8.35
C GLY A 318 -36.60 19.83 -9.38
N THR A 319 -36.97 19.53 -10.63
CA THR A 319 -37.67 20.51 -11.51
C THR A 319 -38.49 19.79 -12.58
N ALA A 320 -39.73 19.46 -12.25
CA ALA A 320 -40.80 19.21 -13.21
C ALA A 320 -42.16 19.45 -12.53
N GLU A 321 -42.59 20.71 -12.47
CA GLU A 321 -44.01 21.10 -12.43
C GLU A 321 -44.21 22.31 -13.36
#